data_AF-A0A9P5VIC2-F1
#
_entry.id   AF-A0A9P5VIC2-F1
#
_cell.length_a   1.000
_cell.length_b   1.000
_cell.length_c   1.000
_cell.angle_alpha   90.00
_cell.angle_beta   90.00
_cell.angle_gamma   90.00
#
_symmetry.space_group_name_H-M   'P 1'
#
loop_
_entity.id
_entity.type
_entity.pdbx_description
1 polymer ?
#
loop_
_entity_poly.entity_id
_entity_poly.type
_entity_poly.pdbx_seq_one_letter_code
_entity_poly.pdbx_strand_id
1 'polypeptide(L)'
;MRAFTRLRPHWQRLGDRQCSRLGLNDITFPFNMANAPHKSGFFFAQEFSFNYVDNVRHTGLQPRKAKNGAGIVKAVFSSFIDGTTAIHHNCQSRADGGPGVICAVDVENDYSHTYSFTVKNAGSGTTWKGTLVDTETGYSTDVGESTLPEGAGKLVRGEGGFVDYLPWNEGSPRTCNLLHLRMSPSKTRLRKPLARVAEMF
;
A
#
# COMPACT_ATOMS: atom_id res chain seq x y z
N MET A 1 3.16 -10.63 -57.19
CA MET A 1 3.26 -10.76 -55.72
C MET A 1 2.92 -9.42 -55.08
N ARG A 2 1.83 -9.33 -54.32
CA ARG A 2 1.45 -8.11 -53.58
C ARG A 2 1.71 -8.35 -52.10
N ALA A 3 2.55 -7.51 -51.50
CA ALA A 3 2.84 -7.55 -50.08
C ALA A 3 1.61 -7.09 -49.28
N PHE A 4 1.14 -7.92 -48.35
CA PHE A 4 0.14 -7.53 -47.37
C PHE A 4 0.83 -6.75 -46.24
N THR A 5 0.71 -5.44 -46.26
CA THR A 5 1.05 -4.61 -45.09
C THR A 5 -0.02 -4.84 -44.03
N ARG A 6 0.30 -5.56 -42.95
CA ARG A 6 -0.57 -5.67 -41.77
C ARG A 6 -0.76 -4.29 -41.17
N LEU A 7 -1.93 -3.68 -41.42
CA LEU A 7 -2.39 -2.53 -40.66
C LEU A 7 -2.61 -3.00 -39.21
N ARG A 8 -1.77 -2.54 -38.29
CA ARG A 8 -1.99 -2.76 -36.86
C ARG A 8 -3.15 -1.87 -36.39
N PRO A 9 -4.11 -2.41 -35.62
CA PRO A 9 -5.24 -1.64 -35.12
C PRO A 9 -4.78 -0.49 -34.21
N HIS A 10 -5.46 0.65 -34.31
CA HIS A 10 -5.19 1.92 -33.64
C HIS A 10 -4.99 1.81 -32.11
N TRP A 11 -5.61 0.82 -31.46
CA TRP A 11 -5.52 0.61 -30.01
C TRP A 11 -4.13 0.20 -29.49
N GLN A 12 -3.26 -0.38 -30.33
CA GLN A 12 -1.89 -0.71 -29.93
C GLN A 12 -0.96 0.52 -29.86
N ARG A 13 -1.39 1.72 -30.29
CA ARG A 13 -0.59 2.95 -30.22
C ARG A 13 -0.75 3.75 -28.93
N LEU A 14 -1.65 3.37 -28.03
CA LEU A 14 -1.90 4.11 -26.79
C LEU A 14 -1.21 3.52 -25.55
N GLY A 15 -0.65 2.30 -25.67
CA GLY A 15 0.06 1.61 -24.57
C GLY A 15 1.54 1.96 -24.44
N ASP A 16 2.15 2.56 -25.48
CA ASP A 16 3.56 2.96 -25.49
C ASP A 16 3.73 4.45 -25.13
N ARG A 17 3.00 4.95 -24.13
CA ARG A 17 3.46 6.15 -23.43
C ARG A 17 4.74 5.75 -22.70
N GLN A 18 5.86 6.01 -23.35
CA GLN A 18 7.21 5.88 -22.85
C GLN A 18 7.27 6.23 -21.36
N CYS A 19 7.35 5.21 -20.49
CA CYS A 19 7.85 5.42 -19.13
C CYS A 19 9.19 6.12 -19.31
N SER A 20 9.25 7.40 -18.95
CA SER A 20 10.39 8.23 -19.27
C SER A 20 11.64 7.56 -18.68
N ARG A 21 12.75 7.54 -19.43
CA ARG A 21 14.04 7.07 -18.88
C ARG A 21 14.47 7.86 -17.63
N LEU A 22 13.83 9.01 -17.38
CA LEU A 22 14.07 9.91 -16.26
C LEU A 22 13.27 9.55 -15.00
N GLY A 23 12.34 8.59 -15.08
CA GLY A 23 11.44 8.20 -13.99
C GLY A 23 10.16 9.05 -13.89
N LEU A 24 9.26 8.66 -12.99
CA LEU A 24 7.95 9.30 -12.77
C LEU A 24 7.96 10.16 -11.50
N ASN A 25 7.16 11.23 -11.48
CA ASN A 25 6.98 12.08 -10.29
C ASN A 25 5.81 11.62 -9.41
N ASP A 26 5.00 10.70 -9.92
CA ASP A 26 3.83 10.20 -9.23
C ASP A 26 3.46 8.81 -9.76
N ILE A 27 2.76 8.07 -8.92
CA ILE A 27 2.11 6.80 -9.23
C ILE A 27 0.85 6.66 -8.38
N THR A 28 -0.21 6.12 -8.96
CA THR A 28 -1.49 5.91 -8.27
C THR A 28 -1.91 4.46 -8.39
N PHE A 29 -2.30 3.88 -7.26
CA PHE A 29 -2.76 2.50 -7.16
C PHE A 29 -4.22 2.43 -6.71
N PRO A 30 -5.12 1.79 -7.47
CA PRO A 30 -6.47 1.54 -7.02
C PRO A 30 -6.51 0.32 -6.09
N PHE A 31 -7.26 0.44 -5.00
CA PHE A 31 -7.55 -0.62 -4.05
C PHE A 31 -9.06 -0.78 -3.91
N ASN A 32 -9.56 -2.01 -4.08
CA ASN A 32 -10.94 -2.36 -3.76
C ASN A 32 -10.92 -3.48 -2.71
N MET A 33 -11.67 -3.28 -1.63
CA MET A 33 -11.69 -4.19 -0.48
C MET A 33 -13.08 -4.75 -0.21
N ALA A 34 -14.01 -4.71 -1.17
CA ALA A 34 -15.42 -5.06 -0.95
C ALA A 34 -15.63 -6.46 -0.35
N ASN A 35 -14.71 -7.39 -0.64
CA ASN A 35 -14.75 -8.77 -0.15
C ASN A 35 -13.66 -9.07 0.90
N ALA A 36 -12.95 -8.05 1.39
CA ALA A 36 -11.95 -8.21 2.44
C ALA A 36 -12.64 -8.38 3.81
N PRO A 37 -12.06 -9.14 4.74
CA PRO A 37 -12.63 -9.28 6.07
C PRO A 37 -12.42 -8.01 6.89
N HIS A 38 -13.44 -7.56 7.63
CA HIS A 38 -13.39 -6.37 8.49
C HIS A 38 -12.68 -6.68 9.81
N LYS A 39 -11.39 -7.03 9.73
CA LYS A 39 -10.54 -7.40 10.87
C LYS A 39 -9.07 -7.19 10.53
N SER A 40 -8.25 -6.96 11.56
CA SER A 40 -6.79 -6.89 11.42
C SER A 40 -6.20 -8.21 10.92
N GLY A 41 -5.03 -8.11 10.28
CA GLY A 41 -4.18 -9.25 9.92
C GLY A 41 -3.94 -9.41 8.42
N PHE A 42 -4.53 -8.57 7.57
CA PHE A 42 -4.22 -8.53 6.14
C PHE A 42 -3.59 -7.19 5.76
N PHE A 43 -2.65 -7.23 4.82
CA PHE A 43 -2.11 -6.04 4.17
C PHE A 43 -2.19 -6.20 2.65
N PHE A 44 -3.01 -5.38 2.01
CA PHE A 44 -3.10 -5.28 0.55
C PHE A 44 -2.14 -4.19 0.11
N ALA A 45 -1.03 -4.57 -0.51
CA ALA A 45 0.12 -3.71 -0.70
C ALA A 45 0.54 -3.61 -2.17
N GLN A 46 1.13 -2.46 -2.47
CA GLN A 46 1.84 -2.18 -3.71
C GLN A 46 3.25 -1.75 -3.36
N GLU A 47 4.19 -2.32 -4.07
CA GLU A 47 5.61 -2.07 -3.98
C GLU A 47 6.02 -1.13 -5.12
N PHE A 48 6.86 -0.12 -4.84
CA PHE A 48 7.46 0.77 -5.85
C PHE A 48 8.87 1.29 -5.49
N SER A 49 9.72 1.40 -6.53
CA SER A 49 11.17 1.65 -6.42
C SER A 49 11.60 3.02 -6.94
N PHE A 50 12.82 3.43 -6.57
CA PHE A 50 13.45 4.67 -6.99
C PHE A 50 14.80 4.44 -7.66
N ASN A 51 15.17 5.33 -8.58
CA ASN A 51 16.52 5.33 -9.15
C ASN A 51 17.59 5.59 -8.07
N TYR A 52 18.77 4.99 -8.24
CA TYR A 52 20.01 5.26 -7.49
C TYR A 52 19.99 4.93 -5.98
N VAL A 53 18.96 4.24 -5.50
CA VAL A 53 18.88 3.74 -4.13
C VAL A 53 18.37 2.31 -4.15
N ASP A 54 18.79 1.53 -3.16
CA ASP A 54 18.35 0.16 -2.97
C ASP A 54 17.19 0.08 -1.96
N ASN A 55 16.45 -1.03 -2.05
CA ASN A 55 15.20 -1.31 -1.32
C ASN A 55 13.98 -0.58 -1.85
N VAL A 56 12.84 -1.01 -1.32
CA VAL A 56 11.52 -0.73 -1.86
C VAL A 56 10.75 0.20 -0.93
N ARG A 57 9.68 0.76 -1.46
CA ARG A 57 8.64 1.39 -0.67
C ARG A 57 7.36 0.59 -0.80
N HIS A 58 6.56 0.61 0.26
CA HIS A 58 5.23 0.04 0.22
C HIS A 58 4.18 1.11 0.44
N THR A 59 3.06 0.92 -0.22
CA THR A 59 1.82 1.58 0.12
C THR A 59 0.70 0.56 0.13
N GLY A 60 -0.31 0.77 0.96
CA GLY A 60 -1.46 -0.12 0.94
C GLY A 60 -2.45 0.09 2.05
N LEU A 61 -3.36 -0.86 2.14
CA LEU A 61 -4.52 -0.82 3.02
C LEU A 61 -4.57 -2.08 3.87
N GLN A 62 -4.79 -1.90 5.17
CA GLN A 62 -4.96 -2.98 6.14
C GLN A 62 -6.36 -2.90 6.76
N PRO A 63 -7.26 -3.84 6.43
CA PRO A 63 -8.57 -3.90 7.05
C PRO A 63 -8.49 -3.95 8.57
N ARG A 64 -9.43 -3.28 9.23
CA ARG A 64 -9.57 -3.26 10.69
C ARG A 64 -10.97 -3.64 11.11
N LYS A 65 -11.12 -3.92 12.40
CA LYS A 65 -12.45 -4.09 12.99
C LYS A 65 -13.18 -2.74 12.94
N ALA A 66 -14.46 -2.79 12.59
CA ALA A 66 -15.32 -1.62 12.65
C ALA A 66 -15.28 -0.96 14.04
N LYS A 67 -15.32 0.37 14.06
CA LYS A 67 -15.35 1.20 15.26
C LYS A 67 -16.61 2.06 15.20
N ASN A 68 -17.41 2.03 16.26
CA ASN A 68 -18.67 2.80 16.35
C ASN A 68 -19.64 2.59 15.16
N GLY A 69 -19.63 1.40 14.54
CA GLY A 69 -20.48 1.08 13.38
C GLY A 69 -19.88 1.47 12.02
N ALA A 70 -18.81 2.25 11.98
CA ALA A 70 -18.08 2.58 10.75
C ALA A 70 -17.01 1.53 10.43
N GLY A 71 -16.84 1.23 9.14
CA GLY A 71 -15.67 0.50 8.66
C GLY A 71 -14.41 1.31 8.94
N ILE A 72 -13.33 0.62 9.33
CA ILE A 72 -12.02 1.23 9.48
C ILE A 72 -11.03 0.48 8.60
N VAL A 73 -10.17 1.23 7.92
CA VAL A 73 -8.96 0.70 7.28
C VAL A 73 -7.77 1.52 7.74
N LYS A 74 -6.64 0.85 8.00
CA LYS A 74 -5.38 1.55 8.20
C LYS A 74 -4.69 1.72 6.86
N ALA A 75 -4.44 2.97 6.48
CA ALA A 75 -3.64 3.32 5.31
C ALA A 75 -2.18 3.37 5.71
N VAL A 76 -1.31 2.75 4.90
CA VAL A 76 0.13 2.64 5.18
C VAL A 76 0.93 3.21 4.02
N PHE A 77 1.97 3.96 4.35
CA PHE A 77 2.98 4.48 3.42
C PHE A 77 4.35 4.35 4.08
N SER A 78 5.18 3.44 3.59
CA SER A 78 6.47 3.11 4.20
C SER A 78 7.64 3.23 3.23
N SER A 79 8.83 3.31 3.78
CA SER A 79 10.11 3.27 3.09
C SER A 79 11.08 2.43 3.89
N PHE A 80 11.69 1.45 3.22
CA PHE A 80 12.77 0.62 3.77
C PHE A 80 14.15 1.07 3.28
N ILE A 81 14.19 2.22 2.60
CA ILE A 81 15.41 2.82 2.07
C ILE A 81 16.15 3.51 3.23
N ASP A 82 17.41 3.13 3.44
CA ASP A 82 18.24 3.72 4.48
C ASP A 82 18.44 5.23 4.29
N GLY A 83 18.56 5.96 5.40
CA GLY A 83 18.60 7.42 5.39
C GLY A 83 17.27 8.11 5.06
N THR A 84 16.17 7.37 4.87
CA THR A 84 14.84 8.00 4.77
C THR A 84 14.48 8.69 6.08
N THR A 85 13.98 9.91 6.00
CA THR A 85 13.53 10.72 7.16
C THR A 85 12.09 11.17 7.01
N ALA A 86 11.41 11.47 8.11
CA ALA A 86 10.07 12.06 8.10
C ALA A 86 9.84 12.96 9.32
N ILE A 87 9.11 14.05 9.09
CA ILE A 87 8.63 14.97 10.14
C ILE A 87 7.10 14.93 10.30
N HIS A 88 6.42 14.18 9.44
CA HIS A 88 4.96 14.12 9.42
C HIS A 88 4.44 13.34 10.64
N HIS A 89 3.38 13.85 11.28
CA HIS A 89 2.87 13.34 12.57
C HIS A 89 2.38 11.87 12.52
N ASN A 90 1.92 11.41 11.36
CA ASN A 90 1.55 10.00 11.13
C ASN A 90 2.75 9.07 10.92
N CYS A 91 3.99 9.59 10.89
CA CYS A 91 5.20 8.83 10.56
C CYS A 91 6.08 8.58 11.78
N GLN A 92 6.68 7.40 11.80
CA GLN A 92 7.64 6.98 12.82
C GLN A 92 8.91 6.47 12.13
N SER A 93 10.06 6.81 12.71
CA SER A 93 11.36 6.27 12.30
C SER A 93 11.49 4.82 12.77
N ARG A 94 12.17 3.99 11.95
CA ARG A 94 12.37 2.53 12.06
C ARG A 94 11.26 1.72 11.40
N ALA A 95 11.45 1.41 10.12
CA ALA A 95 10.63 0.42 9.45
C ALA A 95 11.00 -0.98 9.96
N ASP A 96 10.08 -1.66 10.63
CA ASP A 96 10.23 -3.05 11.11
C ASP A 96 11.49 -3.31 11.96
N GLY A 97 11.91 -2.31 12.76
CA GLY A 97 13.12 -2.39 13.59
C GLY A 97 14.44 -2.18 12.83
N GLY A 98 14.38 -2.04 11.50
CA GLY A 98 15.48 -1.69 10.61
C GLY A 98 15.47 -0.22 10.18
N PRO A 99 16.35 0.16 9.23
CA PRO A 99 16.39 1.50 8.67
C PRO A 99 15.11 1.80 7.88
N GLY A 100 14.62 3.05 7.96
CA GLY A 100 13.45 3.50 7.20
C GLY A 100 12.40 4.26 8.01
N VAL A 101 11.25 4.49 7.37
CA VAL A 101 10.11 5.25 7.88
C VAL A 101 8.82 4.49 7.60
N ILE A 102 7.92 4.43 8.57
CA ILE A 102 6.54 3.97 8.38
C ILE A 102 5.60 5.10 8.74
N CYS A 103 4.70 5.43 7.83
CA CYS A 103 3.57 6.32 8.06
C CYS A 103 2.27 5.52 8.02
N ALA A 104 1.41 5.73 9.01
CA ALA A 104 0.12 5.07 9.03
C ALA A 104 -0.97 5.90 9.70
N VAL A 105 -2.19 5.80 9.17
CA VAL A 105 -3.37 6.48 9.71
C VAL A 105 -4.60 5.58 9.57
N ASP A 106 -5.44 5.56 10.59
CA ASP A 106 -6.75 4.90 10.52
C ASP A 106 -7.75 5.87 9.87
N VAL A 107 -8.46 5.39 8.86
CA VAL A 107 -9.51 6.14 8.17
C VAL A 107 -10.84 5.42 8.29
N GLU A 108 -11.90 6.18 8.54
CA GLU A 108 -13.26 5.70 8.34
C GLU A 108 -13.48 5.42 6.87
N ASN A 109 -14.08 4.27 6.57
CA ASN A 109 -14.15 3.78 5.20
C ASN A 109 -15.43 2.98 4.97
N ASP A 110 -15.91 3.06 3.73
CA ASP A 110 -16.86 2.10 3.17
C ASP A 110 -16.08 1.05 2.36
N TYR A 111 -16.21 -0.23 2.72
CA TYR A 111 -15.49 -1.31 2.05
C TYR A 111 -15.98 -1.55 0.62
N SER A 112 -17.20 -1.09 0.28
CA SER A 112 -17.73 -1.20 -1.09
C SER A 112 -17.08 -0.21 -2.06
N HIS A 113 -16.49 0.88 -1.56
CA HIS A 113 -15.84 1.90 -2.39
C HIS A 113 -14.48 1.44 -2.90
N THR A 114 -14.05 2.07 -4.01
CA THR A 114 -12.67 2.00 -4.48
C THR A 114 -11.87 3.17 -3.90
N TYR A 115 -10.62 2.91 -3.54
CA TYR A 115 -9.70 3.93 -3.04
C TYR A 115 -8.50 4.04 -3.96
N SER A 116 -8.10 5.25 -4.29
CA SER A 116 -6.86 5.54 -5.01
C SER A 116 -5.79 6.00 -4.04
N PHE A 117 -4.72 5.21 -3.90
CA PHE A 117 -3.54 5.64 -3.16
C PHE A 117 -2.53 6.25 -4.12
N THR A 118 -2.29 7.55 -3.99
CA THR A 118 -1.30 8.28 -4.80
C THR A 118 -0.03 8.52 -4.00
N VAL A 119 1.10 8.18 -4.60
CA VAL A 119 2.43 8.55 -4.13
C VAL A 119 2.97 9.59 -5.09
N LYS A 120 3.31 10.78 -4.57
CA LYS A 120 3.69 11.93 -5.39
C LYS A 120 4.87 12.67 -4.79
N ASN A 121 5.80 13.09 -5.64
CA ASN A 121 6.91 13.95 -5.23
C ASN A 121 6.36 15.33 -4.82
N ALA A 122 6.78 15.82 -3.65
CA ALA A 122 6.29 17.06 -3.05
C ALA A 122 6.84 18.34 -3.70
N GLY A 123 7.77 18.24 -4.66
CA GLY A 123 8.30 19.40 -5.38
C GLY A 123 9.74 19.20 -5.86
N SER A 124 10.63 20.12 -5.50
CA SER A 124 12.06 19.96 -5.77
C SER A 124 12.68 19.05 -4.71
N GLY A 125 13.36 17.98 -5.15
CA GLY A 125 14.13 17.09 -4.27
C GLY A 125 13.53 15.68 -4.17
N THR A 126 13.76 15.06 -3.02
CA THR A 126 13.53 13.63 -2.77
C THR A 126 12.42 13.37 -1.76
N THR A 127 11.56 14.36 -1.53
CA THR A 127 10.41 14.28 -0.63
C THR A 127 9.18 13.77 -1.35
N TRP A 128 8.52 12.78 -0.75
CA TRP A 128 7.37 12.09 -1.33
C TRP A 128 6.22 12.03 -0.33
N LYS A 129 5.03 12.32 -0.83
CA LYS A 129 3.78 12.32 -0.09
C LYS A 129 2.90 11.15 -0.52
N GLY A 130 2.31 10.48 0.46
CA GLY A 130 1.28 9.46 0.28
C GLY A 130 -0.10 10.01 0.62
N THR A 131 -1.05 9.90 -0.31
CA THR A 131 -2.42 10.38 -0.15
C THR A 131 -3.40 9.28 -0.57
N LEU A 132 -4.39 9.01 0.28
CA LEU A 132 -5.49 8.10 0.00
C LEU A 132 -6.74 8.89 -0.37
N VAL A 133 -7.36 8.57 -1.50
CA VAL A 133 -8.59 9.21 -1.97
C VAL A 133 -9.67 8.15 -2.10
N ASP A 134 -10.80 8.35 -1.44
CA ASP A 134 -12.04 7.62 -1.74
C ASP A 134 -12.55 8.14 -3.09
N THR A 135 -12.61 7.28 -4.11
CA THR A 135 -12.96 7.72 -5.47
C THR A 135 -14.43 8.07 -5.62
N GLU A 136 -15.27 7.61 -4.69
CA GLU A 136 -16.72 7.75 -4.77
C GLU A 136 -17.16 9.03 -4.07
N THR A 137 -16.51 9.38 -2.96
CA THR A 137 -16.79 10.63 -2.22
C THR A 137 -15.85 11.78 -2.56
N GLY A 138 -14.68 11.48 -3.13
CA GLY A 138 -13.60 12.45 -3.35
C GLY A 138 -12.86 12.84 -2.07
N TYR A 139 -13.19 12.24 -0.91
CA TYR A 139 -12.52 12.54 0.34
C TYR A 139 -11.05 12.11 0.29
N SER A 140 -10.16 13.02 0.66
CA SER A 140 -8.71 12.85 0.57
C SER A 140 -8.10 12.84 1.97
N THR A 141 -7.30 11.81 2.26
CA THR A 141 -6.54 11.68 3.50
C THR A 141 -5.04 11.74 3.22
N ASP A 142 -4.35 12.62 3.94
CA ASP A 142 -2.89 12.67 3.96
C ASP A 142 -2.34 11.56 4.89
N VAL A 143 -1.76 10.53 4.29
CA VAL A 143 -1.26 9.36 5.03
C VAL A 143 0.10 9.66 5.62
N GLY A 144 0.97 10.33 4.88
CA GLY A 144 2.26 10.77 5.38
C GLY A 144 3.18 11.35 4.32
N GLU A 145 4.33 11.81 4.77
CA GLU A 145 5.36 12.41 3.95
C GLU A 145 6.74 12.00 4.46
N SER A 146 7.62 11.59 3.57
CA SER A 146 8.99 11.21 3.90
C SER A 146 9.97 11.62 2.81
N THR A 147 11.20 11.90 3.21
CA THR A 147 12.30 12.34 2.35
C THR A 147 13.32 11.22 2.22
N LEU A 148 13.57 10.77 0.98
CA LEU A 148 14.62 9.81 0.66
C LEU A 148 16.00 10.46 0.80
N PRO A 149 17.07 9.67 1.05
CA PRO A 149 18.43 10.20 1.15
C PRO A 149 18.86 10.98 -0.10
N GLU A 150 19.86 11.83 0.07
CA GLU A 150 20.49 12.56 -1.04
C GLU A 150 20.99 11.57 -2.11
N GLY A 151 20.83 11.95 -3.38
CA GLY A 151 21.16 11.09 -4.52
C GLY A 151 20.02 10.17 -4.98
N ALA A 152 18.96 9.99 -4.19
CA ALA A 152 17.77 9.27 -4.64
C ALA A 152 17.12 9.95 -5.86
N GLY A 153 16.74 9.13 -6.84
CA GLY A 153 16.10 9.59 -8.06
C GLY A 153 14.58 9.53 -8.03
N LYS A 154 13.99 9.54 -9.22
CA LYS A 154 12.54 9.41 -9.44
C LYS A 154 12.07 7.96 -9.39
N LEU A 155 10.75 7.78 -9.36
CA LEU A 155 10.11 6.46 -9.45
C LEU A 155 10.54 5.75 -10.74
N VAL A 156 10.88 4.47 -10.62
CA VAL A 156 11.28 3.64 -11.77
C VAL A 156 10.32 2.50 -12.02
N ARG A 157 10.46 1.91 -13.22
CA ARG A 157 9.69 0.74 -13.60
C ARG A 157 10.04 -0.45 -12.71
N GLY A 158 9.03 -1.28 -12.49
CA GLY A 158 9.18 -2.65 -12.02
C GLY A 158 9.16 -2.74 -10.52
N GLU A 159 7.96 -2.92 -9.97
CA GLU A 159 7.66 -3.57 -8.68
C GLU A 159 6.23 -4.17 -8.75
N GLY A 160 5.87 -4.99 -7.77
CA GLY A 160 4.65 -5.80 -7.76
C GLY A 160 3.65 -5.45 -6.66
N GLY A 161 2.46 -6.06 -6.72
CA GLY A 161 1.49 -6.03 -5.64
C GLY A 161 1.46 -7.35 -4.88
N PHE A 162 1.20 -7.31 -3.58
CA PHE A 162 1.05 -8.51 -2.75
C PHE A 162 -0.06 -8.36 -1.72
N VAL A 163 -0.52 -9.51 -1.21
CA VAL A 163 -1.42 -9.58 -0.06
C VAL A 163 -0.72 -10.41 1.01
N ASP A 164 -0.37 -9.76 2.12
CA ASP A 164 0.25 -10.45 3.26
C ASP A 164 -0.79 -10.74 4.35
N TYR A 165 -0.71 -11.94 4.93
CA TYR A 165 -1.44 -12.29 6.14
C TYR A 165 -0.47 -12.19 7.32
N LEU A 166 -0.37 -11.00 7.92
CA LEU A 166 0.62 -10.65 8.93
C LEU A 166 0.77 -11.66 10.09
N PRO A 167 -0.30 -12.30 10.61
CA PRO A 167 -0.15 -13.33 11.65
C PRO A 167 0.65 -14.57 11.22
N TRP A 168 0.85 -14.76 9.91
CA TRP A 168 1.76 -15.77 9.35
C TRP A 168 3.20 -15.54 9.78
N ASN A 169 3.61 -14.27 9.89
CA ASN A 169 4.96 -13.87 10.25
C ASN A 169 5.22 -13.95 11.77
N GLU A 170 4.17 -14.21 12.57
CA GLU A 170 4.23 -14.29 14.04
C GLU A 170 4.40 -15.72 14.58
N GLY A 171 4.72 -16.69 13.72
CA GLY A 171 4.92 -18.09 14.15
C GLY A 171 3.62 -18.89 14.37
N SER A 172 2.50 -18.44 13.80
CA SER A 172 1.23 -19.17 13.82
C SER A 172 1.33 -20.53 13.11
N PRO A 173 0.55 -21.56 13.51
CA PRO A 173 0.57 -22.88 12.86
C PRO A 173 0.25 -22.79 11.37
N ARG A 174 1.17 -23.26 10.53
CA ARG A 174 1.15 -23.15 9.06
C ARG A 174 0.28 -24.23 8.41
N THR A 175 -1.05 -24.18 8.59
CA THR A 175 -1.95 -25.13 7.90
C THR A 175 -3.04 -24.42 7.10
N CYS A 176 -3.28 -24.89 5.86
CA CYS A 176 -4.28 -24.33 4.95
C CYS A 176 -5.71 -24.35 5.52
N ASN A 177 -5.99 -25.24 6.48
CA ASN A 177 -7.29 -25.35 7.15
C ASN A 177 -7.63 -24.12 8.02
N LEU A 178 -6.64 -23.33 8.43
CA LEU A 178 -6.85 -22.13 9.25
C LEU A 178 -7.24 -20.88 8.44
N LEU A 179 -7.01 -20.87 7.12
CA LEU A 179 -7.45 -19.78 6.24
C LEU A 179 -8.98 -19.79 6.09
N HIS A 180 -9.58 -20.95 5.83
CA HIS A 180 -11.03 -21.08 5.64
C HIS A 180 -11.85 -20.81 6.91
N LEU A 181 -11.34 -21.20 8.08
CA LEU A 181 -12.06 -21.06 9.36
C LEU A 181 -12.21 -19.62 9.84
N ARG A 182 -11.43 -18.67 9.31
CA ARG A 182 -11.48 -17.26 9.73
C ARG A 182 -12.07 -16.33 8.68
N MET A 183 -12.42 -16.83 7.50
CA MET A 183 -13.07 -16.06 6.42
C MET A 183 -14.59 -16.30 6.35
N SER A 184 -15.13 -17.23 7.14
CA SER A 184 -16.57 -17.53 7.17
C SER A 184 -17.30 -16.67 8.21
N PRO A 185 -18.45 -16.03 7.89
CA PRO A 185 -19.19 -15.22 8.83
C PRO A 185 -20.17 -16.10 9.62
N SER A 186 -19.76 -16.68 10.76
CA SER A 186 -20.75 -17.12 11.77
C SER A 186 -20.16 -17.58 13.09
N LYS A 187 -20.74 -17.03 14.17
CA LYS A 187 -21.15 -17.70 15.42
C LYS A 187 -20.20 -18.78 15.96
N THR A 188 -19.50 -18.48 17.05
CA THR A 188 -19.69 -19.10 18.39
C THR A 188 -18.59 -18.62 19.35
N ARG A 189 -19.02 -18.36 20.58
CA ARG A 189 -18.27 -17.88 21.75
C ARG A 189 -17.34 -18.98 22.28
N LEU A 190 -16.02 -18.84 22.17
CA LEU A 190 -15.05 -19.56 23.02
C LEU A 190 -13.86 -18.67 23.42
N ARG A 191 -13.37 -18.91 24.64
CA ARG A 191 -12.67 -18.01 25.56
C ARG A 191 -11.26 -17.59 25.11
N LYS A 192 -10.88 -16.36 25.51
CA LYS A 192 -9.52 -15.76 25.41
C LYS A 192 -8.45 -16.61 26.12
N PRO A 193 -7.20 -16.52 25.63
CA PRO A 193 -6.09 -16.11 26.47
C PRO A 193 -5.60 -14.71 26.06
N LEU A 194 -5.13 -13.95 27.05
CA LEU A 194 -4.48 -12.66 26.85
C LEU A 194 -3.21 -12.83 26.00
N ALA A 195 -3.14 -12.13 24.87
CA ALA A 195 -1.89 -11.80 24.21
C ALA A 195 -1.82 -10.27 24.08
N ARG A 196 -0.68 -9.73 24.49
CA ARG A 196 -0.33 -8.31 24.51
C ARG A 196 -0.48 -7.72 23.12
N VAL A 197 -1.10 -6.54 23.11
CA VAL A 197 -0.96 -5.41 22.18
C VAL A 197 -0.03 -5.68 20.98
N ALA A 198 -0.63 -6.11 19.87
CA ALA A 198 -0.04 -6.03 18.53
C ALA A 198 -0.62 -4.80 17.80
N GLU A 199 -0.46 -3.62 18.40
CA GLU A 199 -0.80 -2.32 17.80
C GLU A 199 0.48 -1.55 17.44
N MET A 200 1.46 -2.26 16.87
CA MET A 200 2.64 -1.65 16.23
C MET A 200 2.71 -1.88 14.73
N PHE A 201 1.59 -2.30 14.14
CA PHE A 201 1.36 -2.34 12.69
C PHE A 201 -0.09 -1.92 12.41
#